data_AF-A0A0F9YM25-F1
#
_entry.id   AF-A0A0F9YM25-F1
#
_cell.length_a   1.000
_cell.length_b   1.000
_cell.length_c   1.000
_cell.angle_alpha   90.00
_cell.angle_beta   90.00
_cell.angle_gamma   90.00
#
_symmetry.space_group_name_H-M   'P 1'
#
loop_
_entity.id
_entity.type
_entity.pdbx_description
1 polymer ?
#
loop_
_entity_poly.entity_id
_entity_poly.type
_entity_poly.pdbx_seq_one_letter_code
_entity_poly.pdbx_strand_id
1 'polypeptide(L)'
;MNTTAQSFKQAIKKSARTIGDEPLEILKNARDQVTGSEDYFSGNEKTNEVSKDDSAIRDEEQYKKKVSEQDGRHLEALEVELKDIRRQKLFNEIMQKIQDGIDVSVEEFSELTYEQREVLKAQIEVIKNKKIQSLNQNNGLIEPASKKGRRLGIFGQKQAAEKQTTRVENPIQSST
;
A
#
# COMPACT_ATOMS: atom_id res chain seq x y z
N MET A 1 -9.31 -13.00 14.41
CA MET A 1 -9.81 -13.94 13.39
C MET A 1 -8.62 -14.43 12.57
N ASN A 2 -8.17 -15.67 12.77
CA ASN A 2 -7.00 -16.31 12.11
C ASN A 2 -7.35 -17.75 11.68
N THR A 3 -8.52 -17.96 11.08
CA THR A 3 -9.09 -19.30 10.90
C THR A 3 -8.63 -20.00 9.61
N THR A 4 -8.37 -19.27 8.53
CA THR A 4 -8.00 -19.85 7.22
C THR A 4 -6.54 -20.36 7.16
N ALA A 5 -5.60 -19.61 7.75
CA ALA A 5 -4.19 -20.03 7.77
C ALA A 5 -3.94 -21.21 8.73
N GLN A 6 -4.74 -21.32 9.80
CA GLN A 6 -4.65 -22.44 10.75
C GLN A 6 -5.32 -23.71 10.20
N SER A 7 -6.43 -23.60 9.45
CA SER A 7 -7.06 -24.76 8.80
C SER A 7 -6.18 -25.35 7.70
N PHE A 8 -5.51 -24.52 6.90
CA PHE A 8 -4.61 -24.98 5.84
C PHE A 8 -3.41 -25.76 6.38
N LYS A 9 -2.76 -25.26 7.45
CA LYS A 9 -1.65 -25.97 8.11
C LYS A 9 -2.09 -27.32 8.69
N GLN A 10 -3.31 -27.41 9.22
CA GLN A 10 -3.84 -28.68 9.72
C GLN A 10 -4.18 -29.65 8.59
N ALA A 11 -4.67 -29.18 7.45
CA ALA A 11 -4.94 -30.00 6.28
C ALA A 11 -3.65 -30.61 5.71
N ILE A 12 -2.59 -29.81 5.53
CA ILE A 12 -1.27 -30.29 5.07
C ILE A 12 -0.70 -31.31 6.06
N LYS A 13 -0.80 -31.06 7.36
CA LYS A 13 -0.26 -31.98 8.37
C LYS A 13 -1.00 -33.32 8.40
N LYS A 14 -2.30 -33.33 8.07
CA LYS A 14 -3.09 -34.56 7.96
C LYS A 14 -2.75 -35.34 6.68
N SER A 15 -2.61 -34.66 5.53
CA SER A 15 -2.22 -35.34 4.27
C SER A 15 -0.81 -35.91 4.31
N ALA A 16 0.13 -35.23 4.97
CA ALA A 16 1.49 -35.74 5.16
C ALA A 16 1.54 -37.02 6.01
N ARG A 17 0.62 -37.16 6.99
CA ARG A 17 0.54 -38.37 7.83
C ARG A 17 -0.05 -39.55 7.06
N THR A 18 -1.11 -39.33 6.29
CA THR A 18 -1.72 -40.39 5.47
C THR A 18 -0.74 -40.92 4.41
N ILE A 19 0.15 -40.08 3.87
CA ILE A 19 1.22 -40.51 2.95
C ILE A 19 2.28 -41.36 3.68
N GLY A 20 2.56 -41.05 4.95
CA GLY A 20 3.53 -41.81 5.75
C GLY A 20 3.01 -43.17 6.20
N ASP A 21 1.72 -43.27 6.50
CA ASP A 21 1.12 -44.49 7.05
C ASP A 21 0.72 -45.50 5.95
N GLU A 22 0.29 -45.05 4.75
CA GLU A 22 -0.19 -45.92 3.67
C GLU A 22 0.37 -45.58 2.27
N PRO A 23 1.70 -45.52 2.09
CA PRO A 23 2.30 -45.14 0.81
C PRO A 23 2.00 -46.14 -0.32
N LEU A 24 1.82 -47.42 0.02
CA LEU A 24 1.58 -48.48 -0.96
C LEU A 24 0.19 -48.43 -1.58
N GLU A 25 -0.83 -48.02 -0.82
CA GLU A 25 -2.20 -47.91 -1.34
C GLU A 25 -2.32 -46.72 -2.29
N ILE A 26 -1.64 -45.62 -1.99
CA ILE A 26 -1.56 -44.45 -2.88
C ILE A 26 -0.89 -44.85 -4.20
N LEU A 27 0.22 -45.60 -4.14
CA LEU A 27 0.90 -46.08 -5.35
C LEU A 27 0.08 -47.10 -6.14
N LYS A 28 -0.67 -47.97 -5.46
CA LYS A 28 -1.57 -48.92 -6.10
C LYS A 28 -2.71 -48.19 -6.81
N ASN A 29 -3.36 -47.24 -6.13
CA ASN A 29 -4.42 -46.41 -6.71
C ASN A 29 -3.90 -45.55 -7.88
N ALA A 30 -2.72 -44.96 -7.74
CA ALA A 30 -2.08 -44.20 -8.80
C ALA A 30 -1.70 -45.08 -10.00
N ARG A 31 -1.21 -46.30 -9.74
CA ARG A 31 -0.97 -47.30 -10.78
C ARG A 31 -2.27 -47.66 -11.48
N ASP A 32 -3.33 -47.99 -10.76
CA ASP A 32 -4.63 -48.38 -11.32
C ASP A 32 -5.24 -47.25 -12.17
N GLN A 33 -5.01 -45.99 -11.78
CA GLN A 33 -5.44 -44.81 -12.54
C GLN A 33 -4.61 -44.55 -13.82
N VAL A 34 -3.33 -44.96 -13.84
CA VAL A 34 -2.42 -44.78 -14.99
C VAL A 34 -2.50 -45.98 -15.94
N THR A 35 -2.62 -47.19 -15.42
CA THR A 35 -2.65 -48.41 -16.24
C THR A 35 -4.05 -48.77 -16.71
N GLY A 36 -5.10 -48.22 -16.09
CA GLY A 36 -6.48 -48.66 -16.28
C GLY A 36 -6.64 -50.06 -15.70
N SER A 37 -7.56 -50.25 -14.76
CA SER A 37 -7.83 -51.57 -14.21
C SER A 37 -8.48 -52.46 -15.27
N GLU A 38 -7.70 -53.35 -15.89
CA GLU A 38 -8.21 -54.52 -16.61
C GLU A 38 -8.69 -55.57 -15.61
N ASP A 39 -9.75 -55.27 -14.86
CA ASP A 39 -10.53 -56.29 -14.18
C ASP A 39 -11.49 -56.91 -15.21
N TYR A 40 -11.01 -57.96 -15.87
CA TYR A 40 -11.84 -58.82 -16.70
C TYR A 40 -12.87 -59.57 -15.85
N PHE A 41 -14.15 -59.37 -16.20
CA PHE A 41 -15.38 -60.09 -15.84
C PHE A 41 -16.03 -59.83 -14.46
N SER A 42 -17.09 -59.00 -14.46
CA SER A 42 -18.47 -59.50 -14.34
C SER A 42 -19.48 -58.33 -14.40
N GLY A 43 -20.29 -58.29 -15.45
CA GLY A 43 -21.44 -57.38 -15.52
C GLY A 43 -21.71 -56.88 -16.93
N ASN A 44 -22.67 -57.53 -17.60
CA ASN A 44 -23.34 -57.09 -18.83
C ASN A 44 -23.37 -55.57 -19.02
N GLU A 45 -22.62 -55.03 -19.97
CA GLU A 45 -23.05 -53.81 -20.66
C GLU A 45 -22.77 -53.94 -22.16
N LYS A 46 -23.83 -53.63 -22.90
CA LYS A 46 -23.90 -53.65 -24.35
C LYS A 46 -22.76 -52.82 -24.92
N THR A 47 -22.08 -53.36 -25.92
CA THR A 47 -21.26 -52.61 -26.86
C THR A 47 -22.13 -51.58 -27.57
N ASN A 48 -22.32 -50.42 -26.94
CA ASN A 48 -22.57 -49.19 -27.66
C ASN A 48 -21.20 -48.75 -28.17
N GLU A 49 -20.93 -49.03 -29.45
CA GLU A 49 -20.02 -48.21 -30.25
C GLU A 49 -20.55 -46.78 -30.22
N VAL A 50 -20.21 -46.04 -29.17
CA VAL A 50 -20.35 -44.60 -29.18
C VAL A 50 -19.07 -44.11 -29.82
N SER A 51 -19.21 -43.52 -31.00
CA SER A 51 -18.24 -42.61 -31.60
C SER A 51 -17.93 -41.49 -30.57
N LYS A 52 -17.06 -41.78 -29.60
CA LYS A 52 -16.52 -40.86 -28.60
C LYS A 52 -15.08 -40.60 -28.98
N ASP A 53 -14.86 -39.66 -29.90
CA ASP A 53 -13.51 -39.09 -30.01
C ASP A 53 -13.60 -37.57 -30.18
N ASP A 54 -14.54 -37.04 -30.96
CA ASP A 54 -14.55 -35.59 -31.19
C ASP A 54 -15.18 -34.74 -30.07
N SER A 55 -16.14 -35.25 -29.29
CA SER A 55 -16.80 -34.44 -28.24
C SER A 55 -15.98 -34.34 -26.96
N ALA A 56 -15.34 -35.43 -26.52
CA ALA A 56 -14.48 -35.44 -25.34
C ALA A 56 -13.23 -34.57 -25.53
N ILE A 57 -12.63 -34.59 -26.73
CA ILE A 57 -11.48 -33.74 -27.08
C ILE A 57 -11.90 -32.26 -27.12
N ARG A 58 -13.09 -31.94 -27.65
CA ARG A 58 -13.62 -30.55 -27.65
C ARG A 58 -13.89 -30.03 -26.24
N ASP A 59 -14.40 -30.87 -25.34
CA ASP A 59 -14.65 -30.50 -23.95
C ASP A 59 -13.32 -30.28 -23.18
N GLU A 60 -12.29 -31.10 -23.46
CA GLU A 60 -10.95 -30.92 -22.89
C GLU A 60 -10.26 -29.64 -23.38
N GLU A 61 -10.38 -29.31 -24.67
CA GLU A 61 -9.84 -28.06 -25.23
C GLU A 61 -10.51 -26.82 -24.63
N GLN A 62 -11.83 -26.85 -24.45
CA GLN A 62 -12.55 -25.75 -23.79
C GLN A 62 -12.15 -25.61 -22.32
N TYR A 63 -11.94 -26.73 -21.62
CA TYR A 63 -11.44 -26.71 -20.25
C TYR A 63 -10.04 -26.10 -20.17
N LYS A 64 -9.10 -26.53 -21.02
CA LYS A 64 -7.75 -25.97 -21.10
C LYS A 64 -7.74 -24.47 -21.38
N LYS A 65 -8.61 -24.00 -22.28
CA LYS A 65 -8.77 -22.55 -22.55
C LYS A 65 -9.25 -21.79 -21.32
N LYS A 66 -10.28 -22.29 -20.63
CA LYS A 66 -10.79 -21.66 -19.39
C LYS A 66 -9.73 -21.61 -18.29
N VAL A 67 -8.99 -22.69 -18.08
CA VAL A 67 -7.90 -22.74 -17.10
C VAL A 67 -6.80 -21.75 -17.48
N SER A 68 -6.35 -21.74 -18.73
CA SER A 68 -5.34 -20.78 -19.20
C SER A 68 -5.80 -19.32 -19.08
N GLU A 69 -7.08 -19.03 -19.32
CA GLU A 69 -7.64 -17.69 -19.14
C GLU A 69 -7.72 -17.29 -17.66
N GLN A 70 -8.11 -18.22 -16.78
CA GLN A 70 -8.16 -17.99 -15.34
C GLN A 70 -6.75 -17.77 -14.78
N ASP A 71 -5.80 -18.62 -15.17
CA ASP A 71 -4.39 -18.51 -14.77
C ASP A 71 -3.78 -17.21 -15.31
N GLY A 72 -4.10 -16.83 -16.55
CA GLY A 72 -3.66 -15.57 -17.15
C GLY A 72 -4.15 -14.34 -16.36
N ARG A 73 -5.45 -14.30 -16.02
CA ARG A 73 -6.02 -13.23 -15.19
C ARG A 73 -5.42 -13.20 -13.80
N HIS A 74 -5.14 -14.37 -13.22
CA HIS A 74 -4.52 -14.45 -11.91
C HIS A 74 -3.08 -13.93 -11.92
N LEU A 75 -2.30 -14.32 -12.92
CA LEU A 75 -0.93 -13.81 -13.12
C LEU A 75 -0.93 -12.30 -13.34
N GLU A 76 -1.82 -11.78 -14.17
CA GLU A 76 -1.95 -10.33 -14.39
C GLU A 76 -2.30 -9.59 -13.08
N ALA A 77 -3.22 -10.13 -12.28
CA ALA A 77 -3.57 -9.55 -10.98
C ALA A 77 -2.37 -9.52 -10.03
N LEU A 78 -1.58 -10.59 -9.98
CA LEU A 78 -0.35 -10.66 -9.18
C LEU A 78 0.70 -9.66 -9.67
N GLU A 79 0.85 -9.49 -10.99
CA GLU A 79 1.76 -8.48 -11.55
C GLU A 79 1.37 -7.05 -11.16
N VAL A 80 0.06 -6.76 -11.16
CA VAL A 80 -0.47 -5.46 -10.71
C VAL A 80 -0.21 -5.27 -9.21
N GLU A 81 -0.45 -6.29 -8.40
CA GLU A 81 -0.19 -6.25 -6.96
C GLU A 81 1.31 -6.02 -6.66
N LEU A 82 2.20 -6.71 -7.37
CA LEU A 82 3.65 -6.52 -7.22
C LEU A 82 4.09 -5.10 -7.57
N LYS A 83 3.53 -4.51 -8.62
CA LYS A 83 3.77 -3.10 -8.98
C LYS A 83 3.31 -2.16 -7.88
N ASP A 84 2.14 -2.43 -7.28
CA ASP A 84 1.62 -1.58 -6.22
C ASP A 84 2.44 -1.69 -4.93
N ILE A 85 2.85 -2.89 -4.54
CA ILE A 85 3.74 -3.10 -3.39
C ILE A 85 5.06 -2.35 -3.59
N ARG A 86 5.66 -2.40 -4.79
CA ARG A 86 6.90 -1.67 -5.09
C ARG A 86 6.69 -0.17 -4.93
N ARG A 87 5.62 0.38 -5.51
CA ARG A 87 5.26 1.80 -5.42
C ARG A 87 5.05 2.24 -3.97
N GLN A 88 4.32 1.46 -3.17
CA GLN A 88 4.08 1.77 -1.76
C GLN A 88 5.38 1.77 -0.95
N LYS A 89 6.28 0.80 -1.19
CA LYS A 89 7.60 0.77 -0.55
C LYS A 89 8.44 2.00 -0.90
N LEU A 90 8.47 2.37 -2.18
CA LEU A 90 9.18 3.55 -2.65
C LEU A 90 8.65 4.83 -1.99
N PHE A 91 7.33 4.99 -1.93
CA PHE A 91 6.69 6.11 -1.27
C PHE A 91 7.08 6.20 0.21
N ASN A 92 7.03 5.08 0.94
CA ASN A 92 7.41 5.03 2.35
C ASN A 92 8.90 5.35 2.57
N GLU A 93 9.78 4.84 1.71
CA GLU A 93 11.22 5.14 1.76
C GLU A 93 11.49 6.63 1.54
N ILE A 94 10.82 7.25 0.55
CA ILE A 94 10.98 8.68 0.30
C ILE A 94 10.41 9.50 1.47
N MET A 95 9.24 9.13 2.01
CA MET A 95 8.70 9.77 3.20
C MET A 95 9.67 9.71 4.38
N GLN A 96 10.34 8.58 4.58
CA GLN A 96 11.35 8.42 5.62
C GLN A 96 12.56 9.33 5.38
N LYS A 97 13.10 9.36 4.15
CA LYS A 97 14.21 10.26 3.78
C LYS A 97 13.86 11.74 4.01
N ILE A 98 12.63 12.13 3.66
CA ILE A 98 12.12 13.49 3.89
C ILE A 98 12.06 13.79 5.39
N GLN A 99 11.59 12.85 6.22
CA GLN A 99 11.58 13.00 7.68
C GLN A 99 12.98 13.11 8.29
N ASP A 100 13.95 12.38 7.74
CA ASP A 100 15.37 12.45 8.11
C ASP A 100 16.03 13.77 7.67
N GLY A 101 15.32 14.59 6.89
CA GLY A 101 15.80 15.89 6.40
C GLY A 101 16.72 15.80 5.19
N ILE A 102 16.73 14.65 4.51
CA ILE A 102 17.42 14.47 3.23
C ILE A 102 16.57 15.15 2.14
N ASP A 103 17.21 15.98 1.33
CA ASP A 103 16.55 16.61 0.18
C ASP A 103 16.40 15.58 -0.93
N VAL A 104 15.16 15.24 -1.29
CA VAL A 104 14.83 14.20 -2.26
C VAL A 104 13.99 14.81 -3.38
N SER A 105 14.45 14.68 -4.62
CA SER A 105 13.69 15.10 -5.79
C SER A 105 12.59 14.08 -6.11
N VAL A 106 11.34 14.49 -5.94
CA VAL A 106 10.16 13.64 -6.18
C VAL A 106 9.95 13.33 -7.68
N GLU A 107 10.58 14.11 -8.56
CA GLU A 107 10.41 14.02 -10.02
C GLU A 107 11.17 12.86 -10.67
N GLU A 108 12.18 12.33 -9.98
CA GLU A 108 12.97 11.19 -10.43
C GLU A 108 12.18 9.86 -10.37
N PHE A 109 11.08 9.84 -9.61
CA PHE A 109 10.31 8.63 -9.35
C PHE A 109 9.03 8.57 -10.21
N SER A 110 9.18 7.99 -11.40
CA SER A 110 8.07 7.80 -12.36
C SER A 110 7.02 6.78 -11.90
N GLU A 111 7.37 5.87 -11.00
CA GLU A 111 6.48 4.81 -10.50
C GLU A 111 5.38 5.31 -9.55
N LEU A 112 5.57 6.49 -8.96
CA LEU A 112 4.62 7.10 -8.03
C LEU A 112 3.35 7.57 -8.76
N THR A 113 2.22 7.54 -8.06
CA THR A 113 1.02 8.20 -8.55
C THR A 113 1.16 9.72 -8.45
N TYR A 114 0.34 10.45 -9.21
CA TYR A 114 0.29 11.91 -9.13
C TYR A 114 -0.01 12.39 -7.71
N GLU A 115 -1.02 11.79 -7.07
CA GLU A 115 -1.43 12.09 -5.69
C GLU A 115 -0.29 11.85 -4.69
N GLN A 116 0.41 10.71 -4.80
CA GLN A 116 1.55 10.41 -3.95
C GLN A 116 2.67 11.46 -4.11
N ARG A 117 2.94 11.89 -5.35
CA ARG A 117 3.93 12.95 -5.59
C ARG A 117 3.52 14.28 -4.96
N GLU A 118 2.25 14.66 -5.05
CA GLU A 118 1.77 15.89 -4.41
C GLU A 118 1.90 15.84 -2.88
N VAL A 119 1.55 14.70 -2.27
CA VAL A 119 1.72 14.49 -0.83
C VAL A 119 3.19 14.64 -0.41
N LEU A 120 4.13 14.03 -1.15
CA LEU A 120 5.56 14.16 -0.87
C LEU A 120 6.04 15.62 -1.02
N LYS A 121 5.62 16.31 -2.09
CA LYS A 121 5.97 17.73 -2.31
C LYS A 121 5.48 18.62 -1.18
N ALA A 122 4.22 18.44 -0.76
CA ALA A 122 3.67 19.17 0.38
C ALA A 122 4.45 18.89 1.67
N GLN A 123 4.85 17.64 1.92
CA GLN A 123 5.63 17.28 3.10
C GLN A 123 7.02 17.92 3.10
N ILE A 124 7.71 17.93 1.94
CA ILE A 124 8.99 18.61 1.77
C ILE A 124 8.86 20.10 2.10
N GLU A 125 7.81 20.76 1.59
CA GLU A 125 7.55 22.16 1.86
C GLU A 125 7.30 22.44 3.35
N VAL A 126 6.53 21.59 4.02
CA VAL A 126 6.29 21.69 5.47
C VAL A 126 7.59 21.61 6.27
N ILE A 127 8.46 20.65 5.95
CA ILE A 127 9.74 20.48 6.64
C ILE A 127 10.69 21.65 6.35
N LYS A 128 10.74 22.11 5.09
CA LYS A 128 11.51 23.28 4.68
C LYS A 128 11.07 24.53 5.45
N ASN A 129 9.76 24.76 5.57
CA ASN A 129 9.21 25.90 6.32
C ASN A 129 9.54 25.81 7.81
N LYS A 130 9.47 24.62 8.43
CA LYS A 130 9.90 24.42 9.83
C LYS A 130 11.38 24.70 10.03
N LYS A 131 12.23 24.28 9.09
CA LYS A 131 13.67 24.55 9.13
C LYS A 131 13.96 26.05 9.03
N ILE A 132 13.26 26.78 8.16
CA ILE A 132 13.41 28.24 8.02
C ILE A 132 12.92 28.96 9.28
N GLN A 133 11.78 28.56 9.85
CA GLN A 133 11.26 29.15 11.08
C GLN A 133 12.20 28.94 12.28
N SER A 134 12.75 27.74 12.45
CA SER A 134 13.71 27.46 13.52
C SER A 134 15.02 28.24 13.37
N LEU A 135 15.52 28.42 12.14
CA LEU A 135 16.67 29.29 11.86
C LEU A 135 16.39 30.76 12.22
N ASN A 136 15.20 31.27 11.90
CA ASN A 136 14.81 32.64 12.23
C ASN A 136 14.61 32.87 13.73
N GLN A 137 14.14 31.87 14.49
CA GLN A 137 14.05 31.96 15.95
C GLN A 137 15.41 31.95 16.64
N ASN A 138 16.38 31.20 16.10
CA ASN A 138 17.74 31.16 16.65
C ASN A 138 18.59 32.39 16.28
N ASN A 139 18.25 33.11 15.22
CA ASN A 139 18.87 34.40 14.86
C ASN A 139 18.13 35.62 15.43
N GLY A 140 17.07 35.41 16.22
CA GLY A 140 16.44 36.47 16.98
C GLY A 140 17.39 36.96 18.06
N LEU A 141 17.98 38.15 17.85
CA LEU A 141 18.62 38.93 18.90
C LEU A 141 17.74 38.83 20.15
N ILE A 142 18.27 38.25 21.24
CA ILE A 142 17.58 38.18 22.52
C ILE A 142 17.46 39.63 22.99
N GLU A 143 16.38 40.31 22.63
CA GLU A 143 16.03 41.56 23.28
C GLU A 143 15.78 41.20 24.75
N PRO A 144 16.60 41.72 25.69
CA PRO A 144 16.40 41.41 27.09
C PRO A 144 15.00 41.88 27.45
N ALA A 145 14.17 40.95 27.93
CA ALA A 145 12.83 41.25 28.41
C ALA A 145 12.95 42.37 29.45
N SER A 146 12.51 43.58 29.06
CA SER A 146 12.42 44.74 29.94
C SER A 146 11.57 44.33 31.14
N LYS A 147 12.22 44.04 32.27
CA LYS A 147 11.55 43.68 33.51
C LYS A 147 10.71 44.89 33.91
N LYS A 148 9.40 44.79 33.69
CA LYS A 148 8.42 45.80 34.10
C LYS A 148 8.59 46.00 35.61
N GLY A 149 9.19 47.13 35.98
CA GLY A 149 9.56 47.45 37.35
C GLY A 149 8.36 47.26 38.29
N ARG A 150 8.59 46.55 39.40
CA ARG A 150 7.60 46.35 40.46
C ARG A 150 7.30 47.72 41.05
N ARG A 151 6.21 48.36 40.60
CA ARG A 151 5.69 49.59 41.22
C ARG A 151 5.24 49.24 42.64
N LEU A 152 6.16 49.47 43.57
CA LEU A 152 5.89 49.57 44.99
C LEU A 152 5.04 50.82 45.21
N GLY A 153 3.80 50.60 45.66
CA GLY A 153 3.03 51.62 46.36
C GLY A 153 1.92 52.32 45.59
N ILE A 154 0.78 52.38 46.26
CA ILE A 154 -0.23 53.46 46.22
C ILE A 154 -1.38 53.25 45.22
N PHE A 155 -2.48 52.73 45.78
CA PHE A 155 -3.85 53.24 45.63
C PHE A 155 -4.12 54.22 44.48
N GLY A 156 -4.97 53.79 43.55
CA GLY A 156 -5.85 54.68 42.79
C GLY A 156 -5.22 55.36 41.57
N GLN A 157 -5.65 54.92 40.38
CA GLN A 157 -6.35 55.76 39.40
C GLN A 157 -6.48 54.98 38.08
N LYS A 158 -7.72 54.82 37.63
CA LYS A 158 -8.05 54.47 36.25
C LYS A 158 -7.55 55.61 35.38
N GLN A 159 -6.68 55.33 34.41
CA GLN A 159 -6.46 56.23 33.28
C GLN A 159 -6.59 55.42 32.00
N ALA A 160 -7.70 55.68 31.30
CA ALA A 160 -7.91 55.30 29.92
C ALA A 160 -6.93 56.09 29.05
N ALA A 161 -6.11 55.39 28.26
CA ALA A 161 -5.29 56.01 27.24
C ALA A 161 -5.97 55.80 25.88
N GLU A 162 -6.41 56.92 25.36
CA GLU A 162 -7.12 57.21 24.13
C GLU A 162 -6.37 56.64 22.90
N LYS A 163 -7.10 55.89 22.06
CA LYS A 163 -6.58 55.36 20.79
C LYS A 163 -6.45 56.53 19.80
N GLN A 164 -5.24 57.03 19.59
CA GLN A 164 -4.94 57.95 18.50
C GLN A 164 -5.02 57.19 17.17
N THR A 165 -6.02 57.53 16.35
CA THR A 165 -6.14 57.07 14.96
C THR A 165 -5.26 57.93 14.06
N THR A 166 -4.17 57.38 13.53
CA THR A 166 -3.38 58.04 12.48
C THR A 166 -4.05 57.80 11.12
N ARG A 167 -4.93 58.71 10.70
CA ARG A 167 -5.37 58.84 9.31
C ARG A 167 -4.21 59.47 8.53
N VAL A 168 -3.52 58.68 7.71
CA VAL A 168 -2.55 59.17 6.75
C VAL A 168 -3.33 59.70 5.54
N GLU A 169 -3.35 61.02 5.36
CA GLU A 169 -3.77 61.61 4.09
C GLU A 169 -2.61 61.54 3.09
N ASN A 170 -2.87 60.94 1.92
CA ASN A 170 -1.94 60.95 0.80
C ASN A 170 -1.87 62.38 0.21
N PRO A 171 -0.69 62.99 0.04
CA PRO A 171 -0.59 64.20 -0.76
C PRO A 171 -0.71 63.88 -2.26
N ILE A 172 -1.59 64.62 -2.91
CA ILE A 172 -1.84 64.65 -4.35
C ILE A 172 -0.54 65.05 -5.07
N GLN A 173 -0.05 64.22 -5.98
CA GLN A 173 1.01 64.63 -6.91
C GLN A 173 0.40 65.53 -7.98
N SER A 174 0.89 66.78 -8.05
CA SER A 174 0.51 67.76 -9.07
C SER A 174 1.04 67.36 -10.44
N SER A 175 0.19 67.43 -11.45
CA SER A 175 0.53 67.29 -12.86
C SER A 175 1.35 68.48 -13.37
N THR A 176 2.49 68.19 -14.00
CA THR A 176 3.16 69.03 -15.01
C THR A 176 3.52 68.14 -16.18
#